data_AF-A0ABD0Q4U5-F1
#
_entry.id   AF-A0ABD0Q4U5-F1
#
_cell.length_a   1.000
_cell.length_b   1.000
_cell.length_c   1.000
_cell.angle_alpha   90.00
_cell.angle_beta   90.00
_cell.angle_gamma   90.00
#
_symmetry.space_group_name_H-M   'P 1'
#
loop_
_entity.id
_entity.type
_entity.pdbx_description
1 polymer ?
#
loop_
_entity_poly.entity_id
_entity_poly.type
_entity_poly.pdbx_seq_one_letter_code
_entity_poly.pdbx_strand_id
1 'polypeptide(L)'
;MLCSTSPEPAECPIDLYFVIDTSETIALQENPPGSLVKSVKQFTRAFVEKLQNVNYKGLVQISWSVGGLHFSQRQEIISPITTKNEFIQRLEPIKYLGKGTYIDCAITNMTQELVRNPSKPNAKRFAVIITDGHVTGNPCGGIKVAAERARDEFIKIFSVASSRNLEETGLREIANSPAGVYRNKYMAVDLTGLGPLI
;
A
#
# COMPACT_ATOMS: atom_id res chain seq x y z
N MET A 1 -31.70 33.90 -22.28
CA MET A 1 -30.87 32.68 -22.23
C MET A 1 -30.67 32.34 -20.77
N LEU A 2 -31.15 31.16 -20.35
CA LEU A 2 -31.33 30.78 -18.94
C LEU A 2 -29.99 30.57 -18.22
N CYS A 3 -29.89 31.01 -16.96
CA CYS A 3 -28.80 30.63 -16.07
C CYS A 3 -28.80 29.09 -15.92
N SER A 4 -27.75 28.43 -16.38
CA SER A 4 -27.50 27.03 -16.00
C SER A 4 -26.97 27.02 -14.57
N THR A 5 -27.78 26.53 -13.65
CA THR A 5 -27.41 26.26 -12.26
C THR A 5 -27.13 24.77 -12.10
N SER A 6 -25.86 24.39 -12.15
CA SER A 6 -25.37 23.23 -11.41
C SER A 6 -23.89 23.40 -11.09
N PRO A 7 -23.49 23.72 -9.84
CA PRO A 7 -22.13 23.48 -9.42
C PRO A 7 -22.04 21.96 -9.22
N GLU A 8 -21.68 21.21 -10.26
CA GLU A 8 -21.38 19.79 -10.05
C GLU A 8 -20.23 19.68 -9.04
N PRO A 9 -20.34 18.79 -8.03
CA PRO A 9 -19.29 18.63 -7.04
C PRO A 9 -17.96 18.29 -7.71
N ALA A 10 -16.86 18.88 -7.25
CA ALA A 10 -15.54 18.59 -7.79
C ALA A 10 -15.17 17.12 -7.57
N GLU A 11 -14.83 16.40 -8.64
CA GLU A 11 -14.37 15.02 -8.53
C GLU A 11 -12.95 14.95 -7.95
N CYS A 12 -12.78 14.12 -6.92
CA CYS A 12 -11.50 13.79 -6.30
C CYS A 12 -11.27 12.27 -6.39
N PRO A 13 -10.87 11.76 -7.57
CA PRO A 13 -10.46 10.36 -7.69
C PRO A 13 -9.17 10.10 -6.90
N ILE A 14 -9.13 8.98 -6.21
CA ILE A 14 -8.00 8.54 -5.40
C ILE A 14 -7.58 7.14 -5.84
N ASP A 15 -6.31 7.02 -6.22
CA ASP A 15 -5.64 5.76 -6.52
C ASP A 15 -4.83 5.33 -5.30
N LEU A 16 -5.24 4.21 -4.69
CA LEU A 16 -4.54 3.60 -3.58
C LEU A 16 -3.82 2.33 -4.04
N TYR A 17 -2.51 2.26 -3.80
CA TYR A 17 -1.70 1.10 -4.20
C TYR A 17 -1.11 0.39 -2.99
N PHE A 18 -1.35 -0.92 -2.87
CA PHE A 18 -0.75 -1.74 -1.82
C PHE A 18 0.56 -2.36 -2.28
N VAL A 19 1.57 -2.30 -1.43
CA VAL A 19 2.85 -2.99 -1.60
C VAL A 19 3.03 -3.93 -0.41
N ILE A 20 2.83 -5.22 -0.64
CA ILE A 20 2.73 -6.21 0.43
C ILE A 20 4.00 -7.06 0.48
N ASP A 21 4.71 -7.01 1.59
CA ASP A 21 5.85 -7.88 1.83
C ASP A 21 5.40 -9.30 2.11
N THR A 22 5.92 -10.22 1.31
CA THR A 22 5.66 -11.65 1.38
C THR A 22 6.97 -12.45 1.36
N SER A 23 8.05 -11.83 1.84
CA SER A 23 9.36 -12.44 2.05
C SER A 23 9.33 -13.52 3.12
N GLU A 24 10.46 -14.21 3.27
CA GLU A 24 10.63 -15.27 4.25
C GLU A 24 10.51 -14.78 5.69
N THR A 25 11.01 -13.57 6.00
CA THR A 25 10.96 -13.02 7.36
C THR A 25 9.52 -12.80 7.82
N ILE A 26 8.62 -12.44 6.91
CA ILE A 26 7.17 -12.39 7.17
C ILE A 26 6.57 -13.80 7.22
N ALA A 27 6.86 -14.63 6.22
CA ALA A 27 6.20 -15.92 6.06
C ALA A 27 6.52 -16.90 7.19
N LEU A 28 7.72 -16.84 7.77
CA LEU A 28 8.16 -17.76 8.83
C LEU A 28 7.95 -17.20 10.24
N GLN A 29 7.39 -16.00 10.38
CA GLN A 29 7.25 -15.36 11.68
C GLN A 29 6.20 -16.02 12.59
N GLU A 30 5.18 -16.64 12.00
CA GLU A 30 4.11 -17.34 12.70
C GLU A 30 3.99 -18.77 12.20
N ASN A 31 3.54 -19.67 13.10
CA ASN A 31 3.19 -21.04 12.74
C ASN A 31 1.70 -21.16 12.40
N PRO A 32 1.33 -22.00 11.42
CA PRO A 32 2.20 -22.56 10.39
C PRO A 32 2.75 -21.49 9.42
N PRO A 33 3.85 -21.77 8.68
CA PRO A 33 4.40 -20.85 7.69
C PRO A 33 3.34 -20.24 6.76
N GLY A 34 3.35 -18.92 6.64
CA GLY A 34 2.41 -18.12 5.86
C GLY A 34 1.21 -17.59 6.66
N SER A 35 1.06 -17.93 7.93
CA SER A 35 -0.02 -17.39 8.80
C SER A 35 -0.02 -15.86 8.85
N LEU A 36 1.14 -15.23 9.06
CA LEU A 36 1.23 -13.77 9.12
C LEU A 36 0.88 -13.14 7.76
N VAL A 37 1.30 -13.73 6.65
CA VAL A 37 0.93 -13.28 5.30
C VAL A 37 -0.59 -13.34 5.10
N LYS A 38 -1.24 -14.39 5.59
CA LYS A 38 -2.71 -14.50 5.57
C LYS A 38 -3.36 -13.40 6.41
N SER A 39 -2.85 -13.12 7.60
CA SER A 39 -3.33 -12.03 8.46
C SER A 39 -3.16 -10.66 7.81
N VAL A 40 -2.02 -10.40 7.16
CA VAL A 40 -1.76 -9.17 6.38
C VAL A 40 -2.72 -9.04 5.19
N LYS A 41 -3.04 -10.13 4.49
CA LYS A 41 -4.07 -10.13 3.44
C LYS A 41 -5.45 -9.80 3.99
N GLN A 42 -5.83 -10.37 5.14
CA GLN A 42 -7.10 -10.07 5.80
C GLN A 42 -7.18 -8.60 6.24
N PHE A 43 -6.10 -8.06 6.82
CA PHE A 43 -5.99 -6.63 7.12
C PHE A 43 -6.18 -5.78 5.86
N THR A 44 -5.48 -6.11 4.77
CA THR A 44 -5.54 -5.38 3.50
C THR A 44 -6.96 -5.39 2.93
N ARG A 45 -7.62 -6.55 2.94
CA ARG A 45 -9.02 -6.69 2.53
C ARG A 45 -9.93 -5.80 3.37
N ALA A 46 -9.83 -5.90 4.69
CA ALA A 46 -10.66 -5.12 5.60
C ALA A 46 -10.42 -3.60 5.45
N PHE A 47 -9.18 -3.20 5.19
CA PHE A 47 -8.84 -1.81 4.86
C PHE A 47 -9.58 -1.34 3.60
N VAL A 48 -9.51 -2.12 2.51
CA VAL A 48 -10.18 -1.78 1.24
C VAL A 48 -11.71 -1.74 1.40
N GLU A 49 -12.29 -2.66 2.16
CA GLU A 49 -13.73 -2.70 2.45
C GLU A 49 -14.19 -1.42 3.18
N LYS A 50 -13.35 -0.86 4.07
CA LYS A 50 -13.63 0.40 4.77
C LYS A 50 -13.50 1.67 3.91
N LEU A 51 -12.90 1.60 2.72
CA LEU A 51 -12.83 2.77 1.83
C LEU A 51 -14.22 3.13 1.32
N GLN A 52 -14.71 4.33 1.62
CA GLN A 52 -16.02 4.78 1.18
C GLN A 52 -15.89 5.89 0.14
N ASN A 53 -16.70 5.79 -0.92
CA ASN A 53 -16.93 6.93 -1.79
C ASN A 53 -17.76 7.94 -1.00
N VAL A 54 -17.26 9.17 -0.85
CA VAL A 54 -17.86 10.18 0.01
C VAL A 54 -18.19 11.41 -0.82
N ASN A 55 -19.43 11.89 -0.70
CA ASN A 55 -19.77 13.23 -1.13
C ASN A 55 -19.62 14.18 0.07
N TYR A 56 -18.54 14.95 0.08
CA TYR A 56 -18.26 15.89 1.15
C TYR A 56 -19.03 17.19 0.92
N LYS A 57 -20.11 17.38 1.68
CA LYS A 57 -20.95 18.60 1.71
C LYS A 57 -21.52 19.02 0.34
N GLY A 58 -21.67 18.11 -0.61
CA GLY A 58 -22.12 18.46 -1.96
C GLY A 58 -21.06 19.20 -2.79
N LEU A 59 -19.82 19.31 -2.29
CA LEU A 59 -18.76 20.10 -2.91
C LEU A 59 -17.67 19.23 -3.54
N VAL A 60 -17.39 18.06 -2.96
CA VAL A 60 -16.33 17.16 -3.44
C VAL A 60 -16.83 15.72 -3.43
N GLN A 61 -16.68 15.03 -4.57
CA GLN A 61 -16.95 13.60 -4.69
C GLN A 61 -15.64 12.81 -4.66
N ILE A 62 -15.39 12.12 -3.54
CA ILE A 62 -14.24 11.22 -3.39
C ILE A 62 -14.62 9.85 -3.95
N SER A 63 -13.79 9.33 -4.85
CA SER A 63 -13.91 7.97 -5.39
C SER A 63 -12.59 7.23 -5.26
N TRP A 64 -12.65 5.92 -5.05
CA TRP A 64 -11.47 5.09 -4.80
C TRP A 64 -11.29 4.02 -5.88
N SER A 65 -10.08 3.95 -6.41
CA SER A 65 -9.57 2.83 -7.20
C SER A 65 -8.35 2.25 -6.48
N VAL A 66 -8.19 0.92 -6.58
CA VAL A 66 -7.19 0.18 -5.80
C VAL A 66 -6.37 -0.72 -6.71
N GLY A 67 -5.07 -0.76 -6.48
CA GLY A 67 -4.15 -1.69 -7.13
C GLY A 67 -3.15 -2.25 -6.11
N GLY A 68 -2.27 -3.13 -6.56
CA GLY A 68 -1.20 -3.58 -5.68
C GLY A 68 -0.23 -4.56 -6.30
N LEU A 69 0.88 -4.74 -5.61
CA LEU A 69 1.86 -5.79 -5.85
C LEU A 69 2.27 -6.42 -4.52
N HIS A 70 2.74 -7.66 -4.57
CA HIS A 70 3.42 -8.27 -3.44
C HIS A 70 4.84 -8.63 -3.83
N PHE A 71 5.74 -8.63 -2.86
CA PHE A 71 7.16 -8.72 -3.13
C PHE A 71 7.93 -9.58 -2.12
N SER A 72 9.12 -9.99 -2.55
CA SER A 72 10.23 -10.47 -1.76
C SER A 72 11.53 -10.03 -2.46
N GLN A 73 12.35 -10.95 -2.97
CA GLN A 73 13.42 -10.64 -3.93
C GLN A 73 12.89 -10.39 -5.35
N ARG A 74 11.65 -10.79 -5.61
CA ARG A 74 10.93 -10.56 -6.87
C ARG A 74 9.58 -9.92 -6.57
N GLN A 75 8.94 -9.35 -7.59
CA GLN A 75 7.66 -8.66 -7.46
C GLN A 75 6.62 -9.35 -8.36
N GLU A 76 5.41 -9.52 -7.85
CA GLU A 76 4.25 -9.97 -8.61
C GLU A 76 3.13 -8.96 -8.45
N ILE A 77 2.54 -8.53 -9.57
CA ILE A 77 1.40 -7.61 -9.58
C ILE A 77 0.16 -8.37 -9.12
N ILE A 78 -0.50 -7.88 -8.08
CA ILE A 78 -1.81 -8.35 -7.64
C ILE A 78 -2.85 -7.87 -8.65
N SER A 79 -2.85 -6.58 -8.90
CA SER A 79 -3.66 -5.96 -9.95
C SER A 79 -3.10 -4.59 -10.35
N PRO A 80 -3.36 -4.13 -11.59
CA PRO A 80 -3.29 -2.70 -11.88
C PRO A 80 -4.35 -1.96 -11.05
N ILE A 81 -4.38 -0.63 -11.13
CA ILE A 81 -5.45 0.18 -10.55
C ILE A 81 -6.80 -0.27 -11.14
N THR A 82 -7.69 -0.73 -10.28
CA THR A 82 -9.02 -1.21 -10.65
C THR A 82 -10.05 -0.95 -9.53
N THR A 83 -11.25 -1.51 -9.65
CA THR A 83 -12.29 -1.46 -8.62
C THR A 83 -11.87 -2.21 -7.35
N LYS A 84 -12.39 -1.78 -6.20
CA LYS A 84 -12.16 -2.44 -4.91
C LYS A 84 -12.48 -3.93 -4.92
N ASN A 85 -13.59 -4.31 -5.55
CA ASN A 85 -14.04 -5.71 -5.61
C ASN A 85 -13.09 -6.58 -6.41
N GLU A 86 -12.63 -6.09 -7.57
CA GLU A 86 -11.67 -6.84 -8.39
C GLU A 86 -10.32 -6.97 -7.70
N PHE A 87 -9.83 -5.91 -7.05
CA PHE A 87 -8.61 -5.98 -6.25
C PHE A 87 -8.73 -7.04 -5.14
N ILE A 88 -9.82 -7.04 -4.36
CA ILE A 88 -10.05 -8.03 -3.30
C ILE A 88 -10.06 -9.45 -3.86
N GLN A 89 -10.71 -9.70 -5.00
CA GLN A 89 -10.72 -11.02 -5.63
C GLN A 89 -9.31 -11.49 -6.03
N ARG A 90 -8.46 -10.58 -6.52
CA ARG A 90 -7.08 -10.88 -6.91
C ARG A 90 -6.11 -10.97 -5.72
N LEU A 91 -6.47 -10.35 -4.59
CA LEU A 91 -5.72 -10.45 -3.34
C LEU A 91 -5.78 -11.87 -2.76
N GLU A 92 -6.93 -12.53 -2.81
CA GLU A 92 -7.17 -13.84 -2.18
C GLU A 92 -6.22 -14.98 -2.64
N PRO A 93 -5.90 -15.18 -3.93
CA PRO A 93 -5.03 -16.29 -4.36
C PRO A 93 -3.53 -16.08 -4.07
N ILE A 94 -3.11 -14.89 -3.64
CA ILE A 94 -1.69 -14.59 -3.40
C ILE A 94 -1.08 -15.59 -2.40
N LYS A 95 0.09 -16.11 -2.76
CA LYS A 95 0.95 -16.93 -1.90
C LYS A 95 2.22 -16.17 -1.61
N TYR A 96 2.84 -16.47 -0.46
CA TYR A 96 4.09 -15.82 -0.14
C TYR A 96 5.20 -16.23 -1.11
N LEU A 97 6.07 -15.29 -1.44
CA LEU A 97 7.18 -15.51 -2.36
C LEU A 97 8.39 -16.13 -1.64
N GLY A 98 8.55 -15.82 -0.35
CA GLY A 98 9.68 -16.28 0.47
C GLY A 98 11.01 -15.66 0.02
N LYS A 99 12.13 -16.25 0.47
CA LYS A 99 13.49 -15.71 0.27
C LYS A 99 13.64 -14.30 0.87
N GLY A 100 14.60 -13.52 0.37
CA GLY A 100 14.88 -12.19 0.88
C GLY A 100 13.88 -11.09 0.49
N THR A 101 14.27 -9.84 0.74
CA THR A 101 13.38 -8.68 0.77
C THR A 101 14.03 -7.50 0.04
N TYR A 102 13.52 -7.18 -1.17
CA TYR A 102 13.97 -6.06 -2.02
C TYR A 102 12.89 -4.97 -2.09
N ILE A 103 12.84 -4.16 -1.03
CA ILE A 103 11.86 -3.08 -0.85
C ILE A 103 12.03 -1.99 -1.92
N ASP A 104 13.28 -1.67 -2.29
CA ASP A 104 13.60 -0.64 -3.28
C ASP A 104 13.00 -0.94 -4.67
N CYS A 105 13.07 -2.19 -5.11
CA CYS A 105 12.44 -2.64 -6.34
C CYS A 105 10.91 -2.61 -6.25
N ALA A 106 10.34 -2.97 -5.09
CA ALA A 106 8.90 -2.91 -4.87
C ALA A 106 8.37 -1.47 -4.96
N ILE A 107 9.05 -0.50 -4.35
CA ILE A 107 8.72 0.94 -4.44
C ILE A 107 8.86 1.43 -5.88
N THR A 108 9.94 1.04 -6.56
CA THR A 108 10.18 1.44 -7.95
C THR A 108 9.07 0.94 -8.87
N ASN A 109 8.63 -0.31 -8.72
CA ASN A 109 7.57 -0.89 -9.54
C ASN A 109 6.20 -0.27 -9.23
N MET A 110 5.89 -0.06 -7.95
CA MET A 110 4.67 0.65 -7.52
C MET A 110 4.59 2.06 -8.13
N THR A 111 5.72 2.77 -8.16
CA THR A 111 5.79 4.11 -8.75
C THR A 111 5.45 4.06 -10.24
N GLN A 112 6.03 3.10 -10.97
CA GLN A 112 5.74 2.93 -12.40
C GLN A 112 4.27 2.61 -12.66
N GLU A 113 3.67 1.72 -11.87
CA GLU A 113 2.25 1.35 -12.01
C GLU A 113 1.31 2.53 -11.78
N LEU A 114 1.54 3.32 -10.72
CA LEU A 114 0.73 4.50 -10.39
C LEU A 114 0.89 5.66 -11.38
N VAL A 115 2.06 5.81 -11.99
CA VAL A 115 2.33 6.89 -12.95
C VAL A 115 1.80 6.52 -14.34
N ARG A 116 1.99 5.27 -14.78
CA ARG A 116 1.63 4.84 -16.13
C ARG A 116 0.14 4.55 -16.29
N ASN A 117 -0.50 4.02 -15.26
CA ASN A 117 -1.87 3.51 -15.33
C ASN A 117 -2.78 4.12 -14.25
N PRO A 118 -2.96 5.46 -14.19
CA PRO A 118 -3.89 6.08 -13.25
C PRO A 118 -5.35 5.78 -13.61
N SER A 119 -6.25 5.75 -12.62
CA SER A 119 -7.69 5.55 -12.88
C SER A 119 -8.32 6.73 -13.64
N LYS A 120 -7.87 7.95 -13.33
CA LYS A 120 -8.29 9.20 -13.96
C LYS A 120 -7.08 10.15 -14.08
N PRO A 121 -7.04 11.06 -15.07
CA PRO A 121 -5.91 11.98 -15.27
C PRO A 121 -5.55 12.84 -14.05
N ASN A 122 -6.53 13.17 -13.19
CA ASN A 122 -6.36 14.00 -12.00
C ASN A 122 -6.33 13.20 -10.68
N ALA A 123 -6.20 11.88 -10.74
CA ALA A 123 -6.20 11.01 -9.56
C ALA A 123 -5.08 11.35 -8.57
N LYS A 124 -5.44 11.41 -7.29
CA LYS A 124 -4.48 11.55 -6.20
C LYS A 124 -3.91 10.18 -5.85
N ARG A 125 -2.58 10.09 -5.78
CA ARG A 125 -1.85 8.81 -5.63
C ARG A 125 -1.41 8.60 -4.20
N PHE A 126 -1.76 7.45 -3.65
CA PHE A 126 -1.34 7.01 -2.32
C PHE A 126 -0.80 5.59 -2.39
N ALA A 127 0.20 5.30 -1.57
CA ALA A 127 0.75 3.96 -1.43
C ALA A 127 0.74 3.53 0.03
N VAL A 128 0.38 2.27 0.29
CA VAL A 128 0.46 1.62 1.60
C VAL A 128 1.43 0.46 1.48
N ILE A 129 2.57 0.58 2.15
CA ILE A 129 3.65 -0.42 2.16
C ILE A 129 3.57 -1.18 3.48
N ILE A 130 3.29 -2.48 3.40
CA ILE A 130 3.17 -3.37 4.56
C ILE A 130 4.39 -4.27 4.60
N THR A 131 5.25 -4.12 5.60
CA THR A 131 6.53 -4.85 5.73
C THR A 131 6.97 -4.90 7.21
N ASP A 132 7.86 -5.82 7.54
CA ASP A 132 8.62 -5.81 8.80
C ASP A 132 9.85 -4.88 8.72
N GLY A 133 10.17 -4.35 7.54
CA GLY A 133 11.30 -3.46 7.31
C GLY A 133 12.62 -4.19 7.08
N HIS A 134 12.62 -5.52 7.04
CA HIS A 134 13.84 -6.29 6.81
C HIS A 134 14.33 -6.12 5.37
N VAL A 135 15.64 -6.03 5.17
CA VAL A 135 16.24 -5.81 3.85
C VAL A 135 17.39 -6.78 3.63
N THR A 136 17.30 -7.59 2.57
CA THR A 136 18.39 -8.49 2.19
C THR A 136 19.24 -7.95 1.05
N GLY A 137 18.82 -6.87 0.40
CA GLY A 137 19.55 -6.23 -0.69
C GLY A 137 18.77 -5.10 -1.34
N ASN A 138 19.48 -4.30 -2.15
CA ASN A 138 18.93 -3.12 -2.82
C ASN A 138 19.37 -3.06 -4.31
N PRO A 139 18.99 -4.03 -5.15
CA PRO A 139 19.44 -4.08 -6.54
C PRO A 139 18.80 -2.99 -7.44
N CYS A 140 17.79 -2.28 -6.95
CA CYS A 140 17.11 -1.19 -7.67
C CYS A 140 17.55 0.21 -7.21
N GLY A 141 18.67 0.30 -6.49
CA GLY A 141 19.33 1.58 -6.16
C GLY A 141 19.03 2.12 -4.76
N GLY A 142 18.37 1.34 -3.90
CA GLY A 142 18.17 1.68 -2.49
C GLY A 142 16.82 2.31 -2.16
N ILE A 143 16.33 2.00 -0.96
CA ILE A 143 15.00 2.37 -0.46
C ILE A 143 14.82 3.88 -0.47
N LYS A 144 15.79 4.62 0.07
CA LYS A 144 15.72 6.09 0.14
C LYS A 144 15.52 6.72 -1.23
N VAL A 145 16.32 6.32 -2.23
CA VAL A 145 16.25 6.85 -3.60
C VAL A 145 14.93 6.48 -4.26
N ALA A 146 14.48 5.22 -4.12
CA ALA A 146 13.21 4.78 -4.66
C ALA A 146 12.02 5.56 -4.05
N ALA A 147 12.05 5.78 -2.73
CA ALA A 147 11.02 6.53 -2.03
C ALA A 147 11.03 8.02 -2.39
N GLU A 148 12.21 8.63 -2.60
CA GLU A 148 12.34 10.00 -3.09
C GLU A 148 11.73 10.16 -4.49
N ARG A 149 12.04 9.25 -5.42
CA ARG A 149 11.45 9.27 -6.77
C ARG A 149 9.93 9.13 -6.75
N ALA A 150 9.40 8.26 -5.90
CA ALA A 150 7.95 8.10 -5.73
C ALA A 150 7.30 9.41 -5.21
N ARG A 151 7.97 10.11 -4.30
CA ARG A 151 7.51 11.42 -3.79
C ARG A 151 7.55 12.51 -4.85
N ASP A 152 8.57 12.53 -5.70
CA ASP A 152 8.68 13.46 -6.82
C ASP A 152 7.51 13.28 -7.82
N GLU A 153 6.95 12.07 -7.90
CA GLU A 153 5.74 11.73 -8.66
C GLU A 153 4.42 12.01 -7.90
N PHE A 154 4.51 12.79 -6.81
CA PHE A 154 3.41 13.18 -5.92
C PHE A 154 2.68 12.01 -5.24
N ILE A 155 3.36 10.87 -5.07
CA ILE A 155 2.81 9.71 -4.37
C ILE A 155 2.99 9.89 -2.86
N LYS A 156 1.88 9.84 -2.12
CA LYS A 156 1.91 9.85 -0.65
C LYS A 156 2.07 8.44 -0.11
N ILE A 157 3.22 8.15 0.48
CA ILE A 157 3.56 6.82 0.99
C ILE A 157 3.27 6.72 2.49
N PHE A 158 2.56 5.66 2.87
CA PHE A 158 2.38 5.24 4.26
C PHE A 158 3.03 3.87 4.45
N SER A 159 3.81 3.72 5.52
CA SER A 159 4.37 2.44 5.93
C SER A 159 3.57 1.89 7.11
N VAL A 160 3.23 0.61 7.05
CA VAL A 160 2.48 -0.12 8.08
C VAL A 160 3.32 -1.34 8.47
N ALA A 161 3.60 -1.49 9.76
CA ALA A 161 4.35 -2.65 10.24
C ALA A 161 3.50 -3.91 10.09
N SER A 162 4.07 -4.98 9.53
CA SER A 162 3.38 -6.27 9.39
C SER A 162 3.09 -6.91 10.75
N SER A 163 3.98 -6.71 11.73
CA SER A 163 3.93 -7.32 13.05
C SER A 163 4.76 -6.51 14.07
N ARG A 164 4.91 -7.02 15.30
CA ARG A 164 5.77 -6.40 16.35
C ARG A 164 7.27 -6.64 16.15
N ASN A 165 7.66 -7.66 15.38
CA ASN A 165 9.07 -7.93 15.10
C ASN A 165 9.45 -7.15 13.85
N LEU A 166 9.89 -5.91 14.04
CA LEU A 166 10.15 -4.98 12.96
C LEU A 166 11.55 -4.37 13.04
N GLU A 167 12.11 -4.06 11.88
CA GLU A 167 13.35 -3.33 11.68
C GLU A 167 13.02 -1.85 11.40
N GLU A 168 12.97 -1.04 12.47
CA GLU A 168 12.49 0.35 12.40
C GLU A 168 13.22 1.20 11.36
N THR A 169 14.52 0.97 11.16
CA THR A 169 15.33 1.74 10.20
C THR A 169 14.76 1.62 8.79
N GLY A 170 14.42 0.39 8.35
CA GLY A 170 13.82 0.16 7.03
C GLY A 170 12.47 0.88 6.88
N LEU A 171 11.58 0.76 7.87
CA LEU A 171 10.30 1.48 7.86
C LEU A 171 10.47 3.02 7.84
N ARG A 172 11.46 3.55 8.55
CA ARG A 172 11.74 5.00 8.60
C ARG A 172 12.27 5.53 7.27
N GLU A 173 13.08 4.76 6.55
CA GLU A 173 13.55 5.14 5.22
C GLU A 173 12.43 5.16 4.17
N ILE A 174 11.41 4.31 4.36
CA ILE A 174 10.21 4.28 3.53
C ILE A 174 9.30 5.48 3.82
N ALA A 175 9.06 5.78 5.10
CA ALA A 175 8.13 6.81 5.53
C ALA A 175 8.60 8.24 5.22
N ASN A 176 7.66 9.15 4.95
CA ASN A 176 7.94 10.53 4.57
C ASN A 176 8.80 11.29 5.61
N SER A 177 9.79 12.03 5.11
CA SER A 177 10.46 13.11 5.84
C SER A 177 9.66 14.42 5.68
N PRO A 178 9.52 15.27 6.72
CA PRO A 178 10.17 15.18 8.02
C PRO A 178 9.50 14.14 8.92
N ALA A 179 10.33 13.49 9.76
CA ALA A 179 9.96 12.46 10.72
C ALA A 179 8.79 12.80 11.67
N GLY A 180 8.29 14.04 11.68
CA GLY A 180 7.12 14.48 12.45
C GLY A 180 5.77 13.92 11.99
N VAL A 181 5.69 13.21 10.85
CA VAL A 181 4.48 12.50 10.40
C VAL A 181 4.65 10.97 10.48
N TYR A 182 5.79 10.48 11.01
CA TYR A 182 5.97 9.07 11.32
C TYR A 182 5.06 8.69 12.50
N ARG A 183 3.93 8.08 12.19
CA ARG A 183 3.05 7.46 13.19
C ARG A 183 3.49 6.01 13.37
N ASN A 184 4.36 5.77 14.34
CA ASN A 184 4.83 4.44 14.77
C ASN A 184 3.75 3.54 15.39
N LYS A 185 2.46 3.84 15.19
CA LYS A 185 1.32 3.15 15.81
C LYS A 185 0.42 2.42 14.82
N TYR A 186 0.81 2.35 13.54
CA TYR A 186 0.05 1.59 12.54
C TYR A 186 0.70 0.22 12.32
N MET A 187 0.08 -0.80 12.89
CA MET A 187 0.43 -2.20 12.71
C MET A 187 -0.72 -2.91 12.02
N ALA A 188 -0.42 -3.75 11.03
CA ALA A 188 -1.41 -4.56 10.34
C ALA A 188 -1.95 -5.69 11.26
N VAL A 189 -1.07 -6.29 12.07
CA VAL A 189 -1.39 -7.44 12.92
C VAL A 189 -0.80 -7.28 14.32
N ASP A 190 -1.63 -7.47 15.36
CA ASP A 190 -1.18 -7.52 16.75
C ASP A 190 -1.09 -8.96 17.27
N LEU A 191 0.14 -9.42 17.50
CA LEU A 191 0.43 -10.80 17.89
C LEU A 191 0.04 -11.15 19.35
N THR A 192 -0.47 -10.20 20.14
CA THR A 192 -0.84 -10.44 21.56
C THR A 192 -2.31 -10.85 21.79
N GLY A 193 -3.06 -11.19 20.74
CA GLY A 193 -4.32 -11.95 20.90
C GLY A 193 -5.64 -11.23 20.58
N LEU A 194 -5.61 -10.14 19.82
CA LEU A 194 -6.81 -9.60 19.17
C LEU A 194 -6.50 -9.48 17.68
N GLY A 195 -7.50 -9.75 16.82
CA GLY A 195 -7.34 -9.79 15.37
C GLY A 195 -6.82 -8.49 14.74
N PRO A 196 -6.93 -8.34 13.40
CA PRO A 196 -6.36 -7.20 12.68
C PRO A 196 -6.71 -5.86 13.33
N LEU A 197 -5.70 -5.01 13.58
CA LEU A 197 -5.89 -3.66 14.10
C LEU A 197 -6.35 -2.77 12.93
N ILE A 198 -7.61 -2.34 12.90
CA ILE A 198 -8.15 -1.52 11.80
C ILE A 198 -8.70 -0.19 12.31
#